data_AF-A0A4Y2JBC8-F1
#
_entry.id   AF-A0A4Y2JBC8-F1
#
_cell.length_a   1.000
_cell.length_b   1.000
_cell.length_c   1.000
_cell.angle_alpha   90.00
_cell.angle_beta   90.00
_cell.angle_gamma   90.00
#
_symmetry.space_group_name_H-M   'P 1'
#
loop_
_entity.id
_entity.type
_entity.pdbx_description
1 polymer ?
#
loop_
_entity_poly.entity_id
_entity_poly.type
_entity_poly.pdbx_seq_one_letter_code
_entity_poly.pdbx_strand_id
1 'polypeptide(L)'
;MLSKLLQVSLDGPFVNWKFFELLQNDLKNQHNFQILCIGSCGLHILNNSFKHGEKATNWNLNSILSSLYWLFKYAPVRREDLMKLSSIEKFPLKFCCHRWLENVPCAERAMEIWADICKYISKVDSGALPKVTCKSYCIIAQAAE
;
A
#
# COMPACT_ATOMS: atom_id res chain seq x y z
N MET A 1 33.94 9.30 -21.32
CA MET A 1 32.85 8.36 -20.93
C MET A 1 31.76 9.05 -20.09
N LEU A 2 32.11 9.95 -19.17
CA LEU A 2 31.17 10.67 -18.30
C LEU A 2 30.28 11.73 -18.97
N SER A 3 30.64 12.24 -20.15
CA SER A 3 29.84 13.24 -20.89
C SER A 3 28.48 12.72 -21.41
N LYS A 4 28.22 11.41 -21.28
CA LYS A 4 26.94 10.77 -21.65
C LYS A 4 26.17 10.23 -20.43
N LEU A 5 26.61 10.55 -19.21
CA LEU A 5 25.92 10.11 -18.00
C LEU A 5 24.63 10.93 -17.80
N LEU A 6 23.48 10.30 -18.03
CA LEU A 6 22.18 10.96 -17.92
C LEU A 6 21.62 10.96 -16.50
N GLN A 7 21.84 9.88 -15.73
CA GLN A 7 21.18 9.67 -14.44
C GLN A 7 21.93 8.68 -13.55
N VAL A 8 21.85 8.93 -12.24
CA VAL A 8 22.40 8.09 -11.17
C VAL A 8 21.27 7.74 -10.20
N SER A 9 20.59 6.60 -10.39
CA SER A 9 19.47 6.21 -9.51
C SER A 9 19.03 4.74 -9.64
N LEU A 10 19.92 3.79 -9.39
CA LEU A 10 19.59 2.37 -9.53
C LEU A 10 19.22 1.68 -8.21
N ASP A 11 19.63 2.24 -7.07
CA ASP A 11 19.48 1.59 -5.77
C ASP A 11 18.60 2.43 -4.80
N GLY A 12 18.53 2.05 -3.53
CA GLY A 12 17.83 2.78 -2.49
C GLY A 12 18.39 4.20 -2.30
N PRO A 13 17.59 5.14 -1.74
CA PRO A 13 17.97 6.54 -1.62
C PRO A 13 19.33 6.75 -0.96
N PHE A 14 19.62 6.07 0.15
CA PHE A 14 20.89 6.22 0.88
C PHE A 14 22.11 5.78 0.06
N VAL A 15 21.98 4.68 -0.70
CA VAL A 15 23.06 4.18 -1.55
C VAL A 15 23.30 5.15 -2.71
N ASN A 16 22.23 5.63 -3.35
CA ASN A 16 22.34 6.61 -4.43
C ASN A 16 22.96 7.92 -3.94
N TRP A 17 22.59 8.41 -2.76
CA TRP A 17 23.17 9.61 -2.17
C TRP A 17 24.66 9.45 -1.90
N LYS A 18 25.06 8.32 -1.31
CA LYS A 18 26.48 8.09 -1.02
C LYS A 18 27.30 7.95 -2.29
N PHE A 19 26.78 7.23 -3.28
CA PHE A 19 27.44 7.11 -4.58
C PHE A 19 27.51 8.47 -5.29
N PHE A 20 26.45 9.28 -5.27
CA PHE A 20 26.45 10.63 -5.85
C PHE A 20 27.50 11.54 -5.20
N GLU A 21 27.61 11.50 -3.87
CA GLU A 21 28.64 12.25 -3.14
C GLU A 21 30.06 11.86 -3.58
N LEU A 22 30.35 10.55 -3.62
CA LEU A 22 31.65 10.03 -4.06
C LEU A 22 31.95 10.42 -5.51
N LEU A 23 30.96 10.27 -6.40
CA LEU A 23 31.08 10.64 -7.81
C LEU A 23 31.32 12.14 -7.99
N GLN A 24 30.63 13.01 -7.25
CA GLN A 24 30.84 14.46 -7.29
C GLN A 24 32.24 14.85 -6.86
N ASN A 25 32.78 14.20 -5.82
CA ASN A 25 34.13 14.44 -5.36
C ASN A 25 35.16 14.05 -6.42
N ASP A 26 35.02 12.86 -7.03
CA ASP A 26 35.92 12.41 -8.09
C ASP A 26 35.87 13.32 -9.32
N LEU A 27 34.68 13.73 -9.75
CA LEU A 27 34.50 14.61 -10.90
C LEU A 27 35.09 15.99 -10.70
N LYS A 28 34.90 16.56 -9.50
CA LYS A 28 35.50 17.84 -9.14
C LYS A 28 37.03 17.75 -9.15
N ASN A 29 37.58 16.67 -8.61
CA ASN A 29 39.04 16.46 -8.51
C ASN A 29 39.69 16.18 -9.86
N GLN A 30 39.07 15.38 -10.73
CA GLN A 30 39.68 14.92 -11.98
C GLN A 30 39.37 15.82 -13.18
N HIS A 31 38.23 16.50 -13.17
CA HIS A 31 37.70 17.18 -14.37
C HIS A 31 37.16 18.59 -14.10
N ASN A 32 37.19 19.07 -12.86
CA ASN A 32 36.75 20.42 -12.45
C ASN A 32 35.33 20.79 -12.92
N PHE A 33 34.41 19.82 -12.94
CA PHE A 33 32.98 20.08 -13.14
C PHE A 33 32.14 19.31 -12.12
N GLN A 34 30.86 19.67 -12.03
CA GLN A 34 29.90 19.04 -11.14
C GLN A 34 28.63 18.68 -11.89
N ILE A 35 27.99 17.59 -11.46
CA ILE A 35 26.68 17.16 -11.93
C ILE A 35 25.60 17.90 -11.13
N LEU A 36 24.53 18.30 -11.84
CA LEU A 36 23.34 18.87 -11.22
C LEU A 36 22.61 17.81 -10.36
N CYS A 37 22.41 18.11 -9.08
CA CYS A 37 21.58 17.30 -8.20
C CYS A 37 20.12 17.69 -8.34
N ILE A 38 19.30 16.82 -8.92
CA ILE A 38 17.83 16.99 -9.00
C ILE A 38 17.08 16.31 -7.83
N GLY A 39 17.82 15.80 -6.85
CA GLY A 39 17.28 15.09 -5.69
C GLY A 39 17.16 13.58 -5.89
N SER A 40 16.71 12.89 -4.84
CA SER A 40 16.35 11.47 -4.90
C SER A 40 15.00 11.28 -5.61
N CYS A 41 14.72 10.05 -6.05
CA CYS A 41 13.43 9.67 -6.64
C CYS A 41 12.24 10.16 -5.78
N GLY A 42 11.49 11.16 -6.30
CA GLY A 42 10.37 11.80 -5.59
C GLY A 42 9.24 10.83 -5.21
N LEU A 43 9.14 9.70 -5.93
CA LEU A 43 8.19 8.64 -5.61
C LEU A 43 8.39 8.07 -4.19
N HIS A 44 9.64 7.93 -3.75
CA HIS A 44 9.94 7.45 -2.39
C HIS A 44 9.51 8.47 -1.33
N ILE A 45 9.72 9.76 -1.59
CA ILE A 45 9.31 10.83 -0.68
C ILE A 45 7.79 10.78 -0.50
N LEU A 46 7.03 10.76 -1.59
CA LEU A 46 5.58 10.71 -1.53
C LEU A 46 5.05 9.44 -0.85
N ASN A 47 5.55 8.26 -1.23
CA ASN A 47 5.16 7.00 -0.58
C ASN A 47 5.44 7.01 0.93
N ASN A 48 6.59 7.55 1.35
CA ASN A 48 6.92 7.71 2.76
C ASN A 48 6.01 8.73 3.44
N SER A 49 5.67 9.85 2.80
CA SER A 49 4.75 10.84 3.36
C SER A 49 3.38 10.22 3.66
N PHE A 50 2.82 9.44 2.73
CA PHE A 50 1.56 8.71 2.97
C PHE A 50 1.68 7.69 4.11
N LYS A 51 2.77 6.92 4.16
CA LYS A 51 3.04 5.97 5.25
C LYS A 51 3.11 6.68 6.61
N HIS A 52 3.75 7.85 6.69
CA HIS A 52 3.81 8.62 7.93
C HIS A 52 2.47 9.26 8.28
N GLY A 53 1.74 9.74 7.26
CA GLY A 53 0.37 10.23 7.43
C GLY A 53 -0.55 9.17 8.03
N GLU A 54 -0.54 7.95 7.52
CA GLU A 54 -1.33 6.84 8.06
C GLU A 54 -0.98 6.51 9.52
N LYS A 55 0.31 6.52 9.87
CA LYS A 55 0.72 6.33 11.26
C LYS A 55 0.25 7.46 12.17
N ALA A 56 0.28 8.70 11.68
CA ALA A 56 -0.10 9.88 12.46
C ALA A 56 -1.61 9.94 12.74
N THR A 57 -2.45 9.41 11.84
CA THR A 57 -3.91 9.42 12.03
C THR A 57 -4.40 8.33 12.98
N ASN A 58 -3.60 7.29 13.25
CA ASN A 58 -4.00 6.09 13.99
C ASN A 58 -5.22 5.37 13.38
N TRP A 59 -5.56 5.64 12.12
CA TRP A 59 -6.71 5.02 11.43
C TRP A 59 -6.48 3.56 11.05
N ASN A 60 -5.25 3.07 11.19
CA ASN A 60 -4.88 1.67 10.93
C ASN A 60 -5.25 1.19 9.51
N LEU A 61 -5.24 2.11 8.54
CA LEU A 61 -5.68 1.85 7.16
C LEU A 61 -4.89 0.70 6.52
N ASN A 62 -3.59 0.62 6.79
CA ASN A 62 -2.75 -0.47 6.27
C ASN A 62 -3.28 -1.84 6.70
N SER A 63 -3.66 -1.98 7.98
CA SER A 63 -4.20 -3.22 8.53
C SER A 63 -5.58 -3.52 7.96
N ILE A 64 -6.45 -2.51 7.85
CA ILE A 64 -7.82 -2.67 7.31
C ILE A 64 -7.77 -3.10 5.84
N LEU A 65 -7.09 -2.34 4.98
CA LEU A 65 -7.02 -2.63 3.54
C LEU A 65 -6.34 -3.97 3.25
N SER A 66 -5.29 -4.31 4.00
CA SER A 66 -4.67 -5.63 3.90
C SER A 66 -5.62 -6.75 4.34
N SER A 67 -6.31 -6.56 5.47
CA SER A 67 -7.20 -7.57 6.04
C SER A 67 -8.43 -7.82 5.18
N LEU A 68 -9.00 -6.80 4.55
CA LEU A 68 -10.09 -6.97 3.59
C LEU A 68 -9.74 -7.99 2.51
N TYR A 69 -8.58 -7.83 1.88
CA TYR A 69 -8.13 -8.77 0.85
C TYR A 69 -7.92 -10.19 1.39
N TRP A 70 -7.19 -10.32 2.50
CA TRP A 70 -6.85 -11.63 3.07
C TRP A 70 -8.05 -12.35 3.68
N LEU A 71 -9.10 -11.63 4.08
CA LEU A 71 -10.35 -12.23 4.52
C LEU A 71 -10.96 -13.11 3.42
N PHE A 72 -10.86 -12.73 2.15
CA PHE A 72 -11.54 -13.45 1.05
C PHE A 72 -10.60 -14.24 0.13
N LYS A 73 -9.32 -13.88 0.01
CA LYS A 73 -8.40 -14.42 -1.02
C LYS A 73 -8.40 -15.96 -1.16
N TYR A 74 -8.38 -16.68 -0.04
CA TYR A 74 -8.28 -18.15 -0.02
C TYR A 74 -9.48 -18.81 0.67
N ALA A 75 -10.64 -18.15 0.66
CA ALA A 75 -11.84 -18.66 1.30
C ALA A 75 -13.01 -18.62 0.32
N PRO A 76 -13.17 -19.65 -0.54
CA PRO A 76 -14.23 -19.68 -1.55
C PRO A 76 -15.62 -19.58 -0.91
N VAL A 77 -15.84 -20.24 0.23
CA VAL A 77 -17.12 -20.17 0.97
C VAL A 77 -17.45 -18.74 1.39
N ARG A 78 -16.48 -18.01 1.99
CA ARG A 78 -16.68 -16.61 2.37
C ARG A 78 -16.93 -15.69 1.18
N ARG A 79 -16.32 -16.00 0.03
CA ARG A 79 -16.56 -15.27 -1.22
C ARG A 79 -17.97 -15.49 -1.74
N GLU A 80 -18.43 -16.73 -1.72
CA GLU A 80 -19.81 -17.09 -2.09
C GLU A 80 -20.82 -16.40 -1.16
N ASP A 81 -20.59 -16.44 0.15
CA ASP A 81 -21.44 -15.76 1.14
C ASP A 81 -21.52 -14.26 0.89
N LEU A 82 -20.38 -13.60 0.63
CA LEU A 82 -20.37 -12.17 0.28
C LEU A 82 -21.12 -11.90 -1.03
N MET A 83 -20.95 -12.73 -2.06
CA MET A 83 -21.67 -12.56 -3.33
C MET A 83 -23.18 -12.68 -3.19
N LYS A 84 -23.67 -13.58 -2.33
CA LYS A 84 -25.11 -13.71 -2.05
C LYS A 84 -25.69 -12.47 -1.35
N LEU A 85 -24.84 -11.69 -0.66
CA LEU A 85 -25.24 -10.49 0.07
C LEU A 85 -24.98 -9.19 -0.72
N SER A 86 -24.01 -9.20 -1.63
CA SER A 86 -23.52 -8.03 -2.35
C SER A 86 -24.34 -7.77 -3.60
N SER A 87 -24.74 -6.52 -3.80
CA SER A 87 -25.37 -6.09 -5.06
C SER A 87 -24.35 -5.70 -6.14
N ILE A 88 -23.09 -5.52 -5.76
CA ILE A 88 -22.01 -5.02 -6.63
C ILE A 88 -21.15 -6.19 -7.17
N GLU A 89 -21.17 -7.35 -6.50
CA GLU A 89 -20.42 -8.56 -6.87
C GLU A 89 -18.90 -8.33 -7.06
N LYS A 90 -18.34 -7.36 -6.33
CA LYS A 90 -16.91 -7.03 -6.36
C LYS A 90 -16.20 -7.47 -5.09
N PHE A 91 -14.92 -7.81 -5.24
CA PHE A 91 -14.04 -8.21 -4.15
C PHE A 91 -12.98 -7.15 -3.84
N PRO A 92 -12.41 -7.16 -2.61
CA PRO A 92 -11.29 -6.29 -2.28
C PRO A 92 -10.07 -6.56 -3.17
N LEU A 93 -9.29 -5.51 -3.43
CA LEU A 93 -8.01 -5.60 -4.13
C LEU A 93 -6.85 -5.75 -3.15
N LYS A 94 -5.71 -6.23 -3.64
CA LYS A 94 -4.51 -6.41 -2.82
C LYS A 94 -3.87 -5.05 -2.52
N PHE A 95 -3.71 -4.74 -1.25
CA PHE A 95 -2.97 -3.58 -0.77
C PHE A 95 -1.44 -3.83 -0.71
N CYS A 96 -0.63 -2.83 -1.05
CA CYS A 96 0.84 -2.88 -0.94
C CYS A 96 1.36 -1.78 0.00
N CYS A 97 1.77 -2.14 1.22
CA CYS A 97 2.16 -1.18 2.26
C CYS A 97 3.42 -0.35 2.00
N HIS A 98 4.17 -0.68 0.94
CA HIS A 98 5.37 0.06 0.52
C HIS A 98 5.11 0.97 -0.70
N ARG A 99 3.95 0.84 -1.36
CA ARG A 99 3.60 1.55 -2.60
C ARG A 99 2.26 2.26 -2.46
N TRP A 100 2.18 3.20 -1.53
CA TRP A 100 0.97 3.95 -1.18
C TRP A 100 0.30 4.63 -2.37
N LEU A 101 1.09 5.23 -3.27
CA LEU A 101 0.55 5.92 -4.45
C LEU A 101 -0.12 4.96 -5.46
N GLU A 102 0.32 3.71 -5.53
CA GLU A 102 -0.25 2.70 -6.42
C GLU A 102 -1.55 2.10 -5.86
N ASN A 103 -1.87 2.34 -4.57
CA ASN A 103 -3.01 1.75 -3.90
C ASN A 103 -4.33 2.52 -4.07
N VAL A 104 -4.39 3.58 -4.88
CA VAL A 104 -5.63 4.34 -5.11
C VAL A 104 -6.80 3.42 -5.52
N PRO A 105 -6.65 2.50 -6.51
CA PRO A 105 -7.73 1.58 -6.86
C PRO A 105 -8.14 0.64 -5.71
N CYS A 106 -7.20 0.30 -4.83
CA CYS A 106 -7.47 -0.53 -3.66
C CYS A 106 -8.33 0.22 -2.63
N ALA A 107 -8.04 1.49 -2.38
CA ALA A 107 -8.81 2.33 -1.46
C ALA A 107 -10.20 2.61 -2.02
N GLU A 108 -10.30 2.96 -3.31
CA GLU A 108 -11.58 3.16 -3.99
C GLU A 108 -12.45 1.90 -3.97
N ARG A 109 -11.87 0.73 -4.28
CA ARG A 109 -12.58 -0.54 -4.17
C ARG A 109 -13.07 -0.80 -2.75
N ALA A 110 -12.25 -0.51 -1.74
CA ALA A 110 -12.64 -0.72 -0.35
C ALA A 110 -13.84 0.16 0.03
N MET A 111 -13.87 1.43 -0.39
CA MET A 111 -15.01 2.32 -0.19
C MET A 111 -16.26 1.83 -0.94
N GLU A 112 -16.09 1.40 -2.19
CA GLU A 112 -17.17 0.90 -3.04
C GLU A 112 -17.92 -0.29 -2.41
N ILE A 113 -17.19 -1.26 -1.85
CA ILE A 113 -17.78 -2.49 -1.29
C ILE A 113 -18.08 -2.39 0.21
N TRP A 114 -17.77 -1.26 0.86
CA TRP A 114 -17.77 -1.17 2.33
C TRP A 114 -19.12 -1.54 2.95
N ALA A 115 -20.22 -1.05 2.37
CA ALA A 115 -21.56 -1.36 2.84
C ALA A 115 -21.87 -2.87 2.80
N ASP A 116 -21.39 -3.59 1.79
CA ASP A 116 -21.59 -5.04 1.67
C ASP A 116 -20.70 -5.81 2.65
N ILE A 117 -19.51 -5.28 2.95
CA ILE A 117 -18.65 -5.82 4.01
C ILE A 117 -19.32 -5.67 5.38
N CYS A 118 -19.89 -4.50 5.73
CA CYS A 118 -20.61 -4.33 6.99
C CYS A 118 -21.79 -5.30 7.11
N LYS A 119 -22.56 -5.51 6.03
CA LYS A 119 -23.64 -6.52 6.01
C LYS A 119 -23.09 -7.94 6.25
N TYR A 120 -21.99 -8.30 5.60
CA TYR A 120 -21.35 -9.61 5.76
C TYR A 120 -20.93 -9.84 7.22
N ILE A 121 -20.24 -8.88 7.84
CA ILE A 121 -19.85 -8.95 9.26
C ILE A 121 -21.07 -9.13 10.16
N SER A 122 -22.10 -8.29 10.00
CA SER A 122 -23.35 -8.39 10.77
C SER A 122 -24.03 -9.77 10.66
N LYS A 123 -23.99 -10.39 9.47
CA LYS A 123 -24.54 -11.74 9.26
C LYS A 123 -23.70 -12.84 9.92
N VAL A 124 -22.38 -12.69 9.96
CA VAL A 124 -21.50 -13.63 10.67
C VAL A 124 -21.70 -13.48 12.19
N ASP A 125 -21.74 -12.24 12.71
CA ASP A 125 -21.88 -12.00 14.15
C ASP A 125 -23.26 -12.39 14.70
N SER A 126 -24.32 -12.26 13.90
CA SER A 126 -25.66 -12.76 14.26
C SER A 126 -25.82 -14.28 14.15
N GLY A 127 -24.80 -14.99 13.65
CA GLY A 127 -24.83 -16.44 13.44
C GLY A 127 -25.61 -16.89 12.20
N ALA A 128 -26.04 -15.96 11.34
CA ALA A 128 -26.70 -16.27 10.08
C ALA A 128 -25.74 -16.83 9.01
N LEU A 129 -24.43 -16.60 9.17
CA LEU A 129 -23.35 -17.19 8.38
C LEU A 129 -22.38 -17.97 9.28
N PRO A 130 -21.56 -18.88 8.71
CA PRO A 130 -20.55 -19.61 9.46
C PRO A 130 -19.60 -18.69 10.21
N LYS A 131 -19.26 -19.06 11.46
CA LYS A 131 -18.35 -18.30 12.30
C LYS A 131 -16.96 -18.17 11.66
N VAL A 132 -16.41 -16.97 11.65
CA VAL A 132 -15.05 -16.68 11.17
C VAL A 132 -14.20 -16.17 12.32
N THR A 133 -13.03 -16.77 12.54
CA THR A 133 -12.16 -16.47 13.69
C THR A 133 -10.76 -15.99 13.30
N CYS A 134 -10.50 -15.77 12.01
CA CYS A 134 -9.18 -15.37 11.56
C CYS A 134 -8.88 -13.90 11.92
N LYS A 135 -7.60 -13.57 12.08
CA LYS A 135 -7.16 -12.21 12.41
C LYS A 135 -7.72 -11.13 11.47
N SER A 136 -7.79 -11.43 10.17
CA SER A 136 -8.37 -10.51 9.19
C SER A 136 -9.84 -10.21 9.47
N TYR A 137 -10.62 -11.21 9.89
CA TYR A 137 -12.02 -10.98 10.26
C TYR A 137 -12.11 -10.06 11.48
N CYS A 138 -11.36 -10.33 12.55
CA CYS A 138 -11.39 -9.51 13.76
C CYS A 138 -11.07 -8.04 13.49
N ILE A 139 -10.07 -7.76 12.63
CA ILE A 139 -9.70 -6.40 12.24
C ILE A 139 -10.85 -5.71 11.50
N ILE A 140 -11.51 -6.41 10.57
CA ILE A 140 -12.61 -5.83 9.79
C ILE A 140 -13.87 -5.68 10.61
N ALA A 141 -14.18 -6.64 11.49
CA ALA A 141 -15.31 -6.55 12.40
C ALA A 141 -15.18 -5.33 13.30
N GLN A 142 -14.02 -5.14 13.94
CA GLN A 142 -13.75 -3.95 14.76
C GLN A 142 -13.85 -2.63 13.97
N ALA A 143 -13.51 -2.63 12.68
CA ALA A 143 -13.59 -1.45 11.84
C ALA A 143 -15.02 -1.17 11.31
N ALA A 144 -15.91 -2.17 11.36
CA ALA A 144 -17.29 -2.08 10.87
C ALA A 144 -18.31 -1.70 11.97
N GLU A 145 -17.87 -1.65 13.24
CA GLU A 145 -18.59 -1.10 14.40
C GLU A 145 -18.68 0.44 14.34
#